data_AF-A0A8K0GDJ7-F1
#
_entry.id   AF-A0A8K0GDJ7-F1
#
_cell.length_a   1.000
_cell.length_b   1.000
_cell.length_c   1.000
_cell.angle_alpha   90.00
_cell.angle_beta   90.00
_cell.angle_gamma   90.00
#
_symmetry.space_group_name_H-M   'P 1'
#
loop_
_entity.id
_entity.type
_entity.pdbx_description
1 polymer ?
#
loop_
_entity_poly.entity_id
_entity_poly.type
_entity_poly.pdbx_seq_one_letter_code
_entity_poly.pdbx_strand_id
1 'polypeptide(L)'
;IGTVKEPLAGWIDNIYGSTGVFVGAALGLVRTLHCNRDCLADIVPADFVVNCSIAAAWQLNATRKGVEPVIYNYIVSNQNPITWGEVQKHVQQNLITIPTPLEVWHYCLRLNSYYWVHYLSVIFLHRIPAYVVDFVARCIGKQPLMVQGYKKLEKFFDVISYFSTQNWKFHNNNTQQLWRKLNKEDQNLFDFDLDALEWGSYFYTYARGGRVYVLKDPLDTLPQGKIKYRRLIIAHYILVTILLLCFITLLMVLWNAIF
;
A
#
# COMPACT_ATOMS: atom_id res chain seq x y z
N ILE A 1 0.62 -8.81 0.60
CA ILE A 1 0.46 -8.53 2.05
C ILE A 1 1.53 -9.37 2.77
N GLY A 2 2.10 -8.89 3.88
CA GLY A 2 3.22 -9.57 4.54
C GLY A 2 2.77 -10.52 5.65
N THR A 3 3.70 -11.32 6.13
CA THR A 3 3.55 -12.16 7.32
C THR A 3 3.76 -11.35 8.62
N VAL A 4 3.11 -11.74 9.70
CA VAL A 4 3.32 -11.18 11.04
C VAL A 4 4.62 -11.70 11.64
N LYS A 5 4.80 -13.03 11.64
CA LYS A 5 5.87 -13.71 12.37
C LYS A 5 6.55 -14.81 11.56
N GLU A 6 5.79 -15.66 10.88
CA GLU A 6 6.32 -16.93 10.33
C GLU A 6 6.21 -16.98 8.79
N PRO A 7 7.14 -17.65 8.08
CA PRO A 7 8.43 -18.16 8.57
C PRO A 7 9.43 -17.05 8.90
N LEU A 8 9.20 -15.82 8.39
CA LEU A 8 9.99 -14.63 8.67
C LEU A 8 9.05 -13.44 8.78
N ALA A 9 9.22 -12.57 9.76
CA ALA A 9 8.38 -11.38 9.93
C ALA A 9 8.48 -10.42 8.74
N GLY A 10 7.34 -9.93 8.26
CA GLY A 10 7.24 -9.01 7.14
C GLY A 10 7.61 -9.62 5.78
N TRP A 11 7.70 -10.95 5.66
CA TRP A 11 8.01 -11.60 4.39
C TRP A 11 6.91 -11.36 3.36
N ILE A 12 7.31 -11.03 2.14
CA ILE A 12 6.43 -10.71 1.01
C ILE A 12 7.10 -11.24 -0.26
N ASP A 13 6.34 -11.93 -1.11
CA ASP A 13 6.81 -12.50 -2.38
C ASP A 13 6.38 -11.72 -3.63
N ASN A 14 5.33 -10.90 -3.53
CA ASN A 14 4.75 -10.20 -4.68
C ASN A 14 4.26 -8.77 -4.35
N ILE A 15 3.96 -8.01 -5.41
CA ILE A 15 3.45 -6.62 -5.34
C ILE A 15 1.94 -6.52 -5.59
N TYR A 16 1.19 -7.59 -5.39
CA TYR A 16 -0.24 -7.58 -5.65
C TYR A 16 -1.03 -6.90 -4.52
N GLY A 17 -2.22 -6.40 -4.87
CA GLY A 17 -3.12 -5.75 -3.92
C GLY A 17 -2.48 -4.52 -3.26
N SER A 18 -2.74 -4.33 -1.95
CA SER A 18 -2.25 -3.17 -1.20
C SER A 18 -0.71 -3.05 -1.16
N THR A 19 0.03 -4.16 -1.29
CA THR A 19 1.50 -4.15 -1.33
C THR A 19 2.03 -3.29 -2.48
N GLY A 20 1.47 -3.43 -3.69
CA GLY A 20 1.88 -2.65 -4.85
C GLY A 20 1.67 -1.15 -4.66
N VAL A 21 0.56 -0.77 -4.02
CA VAL A 21 0.30 0.64 -3.64
C VAL A 21 1.36 1.13 -2.67
N PHE A 22 1.64 0.40 -1.59
CA PHE A 22 2.59 0.84 -0.56
C PHE A 22 4.01 0.93 -1.08
N VAL A 23 4.48 -0.06 -1.85
CA VAL A 23 5.81 -0.04 -2.46
C VAL A 23 5.91 1.08 -3.49
N GLY A 24 4.89 1.25 -4.34
CA GLY A 24 4.85 2.34 -5.31
C GLY A 24 4.81 3.72 -4.65
N ALA A 25 4.11 3.86 -3.52
CA ALA A 25 4.09 5.08 -2.73
C ALA A 25 5.43 5.35 -2.02
N ALA A 26 6.06 4.30 -1.49
CA ALA A 26 7.40 4.36 -0.90
C ALA A 26 8.43 4.88 -1.90
N LEU A 27 8.39 4.39 -3.14
CA LEU A 27 9.26 4.85 -4.22
C LEU A 27 8.92 6.25 -4.76
N GLY A 28 7.81 6.85 -4.33
CA GLY A 28 7.32 8.14 -4.83
C GLY A 28 6.68 8.10 -6.22
N LEU A 29 6.42 6.90 -6.75
CA LEU A 29 5.73 6.67 -8.02
C LEU A 29 4.21 6.88 -7.87
N VAL A 30 3.63 6.40 -6.76
CA VAL A 30 2.19 6.52 -6.47
C VAL A 30 1.96 7.68 -5.53
N ARG A 31 1.28 8.73 -6.03
CA ARG A 31 1.07 10.01 -5.33
C ARG A 31 -0.41 10.29 -5.07
N THR A 32 -1.29 9.60 -5.79
CA THR A 32 -2.73 9.67 -5.64
C THR A 32 -3.32 8.28 -5.84
N LEU A 33 -4.38 7.97 -5.10
CA LEU A 33 -5.18 6.76 -5.26
C LEU A 33 -6.66 7.10 -5.05
N HIS A 34 -7.54 6.58 -5.89
CA HIS A 34 -8.98 6.61 -5.63
C HIS A 34 -9.28 5.59 -4.53
N CYS A 35 -9.57 6.10 -3.34
CA CYS A 35 -9.74 5.31 -2.13
C CYS A 35 -10.49 6.15 -1.11
N ASN A 36 -11.56 5.59 -0.55
CA ASN A 36 -12.28 6.21 0.54
C ASN A 36 -11.58 5.88 1.86
N ARG A 37 -11.09 6.93 2.53
CA ARG A 37 -10.31 6.81 3.76
C ARG A 37 -11.11 6.21 4.92
N ASP A 38 -12.43 6.37 4.89
CA ASP A 38 -13.34 5.90 5.93
C ASP A 38 -13.84 4.48 5.69
N CYS A 39 -13.50 3.88 4.53
CA CYS A 39 -13.77 2.47 4.28
C CYS A 39 -12.78 1.58 5.04
N LEU A 40 -13.29 0.44 5.50
CA LEU A 40 -12.51 -0.60 6.15
C LEU A 40 -11.54 -1.24 5.15
N ALA A 41 -10.36 -1.56 5.65
CA ALA A 41 -9.31 -2.24 4.92
C ALA A 41 -9.22 -3.69 5.41
N ASP A 42 -9.79 -4.62 4.63
CA ASP A 42 -9.65 -6.06 4.90
C ASP A 42 -8.24 -6.55 4.50
N ILE A 43 -7.26 -6.25 5.36
CA ILE A 43 -5.86 -6.66 5.22
C ILE A 43 -5.55 -7.76 6.23
N VAL A 44 -5.44 -8.99 5.76
CA VAL A 44 -5.10 -10.14 6.62
C VAL A 44 -3.65 -10.57 6.37
N PRO A 45 -2.83 -10.77 7.43
CA PRO A 45 -1.48 -11.27 7.28
C PRO A 45 -1.40 -12.65 6.60
N ALA A 46 -0.37 -12.85 5.80
CA ALA A 46 -0.27 -14.06 4.97
C ALA A 46 -0.11 -15.35 5.79
N ASP A 47 0.69 -15.32 6.86
CA ASP A 47 0.91 -16.45 7.78
C ASP A 47 -0.36 -16.83 8.53
N PHE A 48 -1.14 -15.84 8.96
CA PHE A 48 -2.42 -16.08 9.58
C PHE A 48 -3.42 -16.78 8.63
N VAL A 49 -3.46 -16.41 7.35
CA VAL A 49 -4.29 -17.11 6.35
C VAL A 49 -3.84 -18.57 6.19
N VAL A 50 -2.53 -18.82 6.14
CA VAL A 50 -1.96 -20.17 6.04
C VAL A 50 -2.31 -21.00 7.27
N ASN A 51 -2.14 -20.46 8.46
CA ASN A 51 -2.45 -21.13 9.72
C ASN A 51 -3.94 -21.46 9.83
N CYS A 52 -4.81 -20.51 9.46
CA CYS A 52 -6.25 -20.74 9.38
C CYS A 52 -6.60 -21.89 8.40
N SER A 53 -5.92 -21.94 7.24
CA SER A 53 -6.11 -22.99 6.24
C SER A 53 -5.70 -24.38 6.75
N ILE A 54 -4.59 -24.47 7.50
CA ILE A 54 -4.12 -25.71 8.12
C ILE A 54 -5.14 -26.18 9.17
N ALA A 55 -5.60 -25.28 10.05
CA ALA A 55 -6.61 -25.60 11.04
C ALA A 55 -7.94 -26.06 10.41
N ALA A 56 -8.35 -25.43 9.30
CA ALA A 56 -9.55 -25.82 8.56
C ALA A 56 -9.41 -27.23 7.98
N ALA A 57 -8.24 -27.59 7.45
CA ALA A 57 -7.96 -28.94 6.96
C ALA A 57 -8.01 -30.01 8.07
N TRP A 58 -7.47 -29.69 9.25
CA TRP A 58 -7.58 -30.56 10.43
C TRP A 58 -9.05 -30.77 10.84
N GLN A 59 -9.82 -29.68 10.91
CA GLN A 59 -11.25 -29.74 11.27
C GLN A 59 -12.07 -30.55 10.25
N LEU A 60 -11.73 -30.45 8.96
CA LEU A 60 -12.36 -31.22 7.90
C LEU A 60 -12.15 -32.73 8.11
N ASN A 61 -10.93 -33.16 8.44
CA ASN A 61 -10.66 -34.57 8.73
C ASN A 61 -11.43 -35.06 9.96
N ALA A 62 -11.66 -34.19 10.94
CA ALA A 62 -12.44 -34.50 12.14
C ALA A 62 -13.97 -34.53 11.89
N THR A 63 -14.46 -34.07 10.75
CA THR A 63 -15.89 -34.05 10.40
C THR A 63 -16.24 -35.10 9.33
N ARG A 64 -17.40 -35.76 9.46
CA ARG A 64 -17.79 -36.89 8.59
C ARG A 64 -18.02 -36.44 7.14
N LYS A 65 -17.68 -37.31 6.18
CA LYS A 65 -17.99 -37.18 4.75
C LYS A 65 -19.51 -37.12 4.54
N GLY A 66 -19.98 -36.16 3.72
CA GLY A 66 -21.40 -36.05 3.31
C GLY A 66 -22.13 -34.77 3.73
N VAL A 67 -21.44 -33.82 4.39
CA VAL A 67 -21.98 -32.50 4.75
C VAL A 67 -21.57 -31.47 3.68
N GLU A 68 -22.41 -30.46 3.45
CA GLU A 68 -22.07 -29.30 2.62
C GLU A 68 -20.71 -28.67 3.02
N PRO A 69 -19.93 -28.14 2.06
CA PRO A 69 -18.63 -27.55 2.36
C PRO A 69 -18.77 -26.36 3.31
N VAL A 70 -18.02 -26.41 4.42
CA VAL A 70 -17.98 -25.30 5.39
C VAL A 70 -17.12 -24.17 4.82
N ILE A 71 -17.68 -22.96 4.76
CA ILE A 71 -16.99 -21.77 4.28
C ILE A 71 -16.36 -21.04 5.46
N TYR A 72 -15.05 -20.81 5.40
CA TYR A 72 -14.28 -20.04 6.38
C TYR A 72 -13.89 -18.69 5.78
N ASN A 73 -14.72 -17.67 6.01
CA ASN A 73 -14.35 -16.31 5.65
C ASN A 73 -13.36 -15.77 6.68
N TYR A 74 -12.17 -15.38 6.23
CA TYR A 74 -11.16 -14.80 7.10
C TYR A 74 -10.99 -13.32 6.77
N ILE A 75 -11.59 -12.49 7.64
CA ILE A 75 -11.79 -11.06 7.41
C ILE A 75 -11.53 -10.29 8.69
N VAL A 76 -11.03 -9.06 8.52
CA VAL A 76 -10.63 -8.18 9.62
C VAL A 76 -11.81 -7.38 10.16
N SER A 77 -12.72 -6.96 9.26
CA SER A 77 -13.77 -5.97 9.54
C SER A 77 -14.69 -6.29 10.73
N ASN A 78 -14.82 -7.56 11.13
CA ASN A 78 -15.66 -7.99 12.27
C ASN A 78 -14.90 -8.29 13.56
N GLN A 79 -13.57 -8.19 13.55
CA GLN A 79 -12.70 -8.55 14.68
C GLN A 79 -11.88 -7.34 15.12
N ASN A 80 -10.93 -6.96 14.27
CA ASN A 80 -9.96 -5.91 14.56
C ASN A 80 -9.99 -4.85 13.45
N PRO A 81 -11.12 -4.14 13.26
CA PRO A 81 -11.33 -3.27 12.12
C PRO A 81 -10.29 -2.15 12.03
N ILE A 82 -9.85 -1.87 10.81
CA ILE A 82 -8.96 -0.75 10.49
C ILE A 82 -9.41 -0.07 9.20
N THR A 83 -9.38 1.25 9.14
CA THR A 83 -9.73 2.03 7.95
C THR A 83 -8.53 2.26 7.02
N TRP A 84 -8.78 2.54 5.73
CA TRP A 84 -7.70 2.92 4.81
C TRP A 84 -6.96 4.19 5.25
N GLY A 85 -7.64 5.11 5.95
CA GLY A 85 -7.02 6.29 6.56
C GLY A 85 -6.02 5.96 7.67
N GLU A 86 -6.34 4.99 8.53
CA GLU A 86 -5.45 4.50 9.58
C GLU A 86 -4.28 3.71 9.00
N VAL A 87 -4.55 2.84 8.02
CA VAL A 87 -3.50 2.13 7.27
C VAL A 87 -2.52 3.12 6.65
N GLN A 88 -3.00 4.17 5.98
CA GLN A 88 -2.15 5.22 5.41
C GLN A 88 -1.27 5.87 6.48
N LYS A 89 -1.82 6.15 7.67
CA LYS A 89 -1.07 6.75 8.79
C LYS A 89 0.06 5.83 9.25
N HIS A 90 -0.24 4.55 9.50
CA HIS A 90 0.78 3.57 9.90
C HIS A 90 1.86 3.39 8.84
N VAL A 91 1.47 3.27 7.58
CA VAL A 91 2.40 3.11 6.45
C VAL A 91 3.27 4.37 6.31
N GLN A 92 2.68 5.56 6.33
CA GLN A 92 3.42 6.82 6.21
C GLN A 92 4.45 6.98 7.34
N GLN A 93 4.05 6.74 8.59
CA GLN A 93 4.94 6.85 9.75
C GLN A 93 6.15 5.92 9.65
N ASN A 94 5.96 4.73 9.09
CA ASN A 94 7.03 3.77 8.92
C ASN A 94 7.90 4.09 7.70
N LEU A 95 7.31 4.30 6.51
CA LEU A 95 8.05 4.48 5.26
C LEU A 95 9.06 5.64 5.31
N ILE A 96 8.70 6.76 5.93
CA ILE A 96 9.61 7.93 6.04
C ILE A 96 10.85 7.65 6.90
N THR A 97 10.82 6.61 7.74
CA THR A 97 11.95 6.22 8.63
C THR A 97 12.90 5.23 7.97
N ILE A 98 12.45 4.54 6.93
CA ILE A 98 13.19 3.50 6.20
C ILE A 98 13.37 3.81 4.69
N PRO A 99 13.72 5.06 4.30
CA PRO A 99 13.78 5.46 2.90
C PRO A 99 14.84 4.70 2.11
N THR A 100 14.58 4.44 0.83
CA THR A 100 15.45 3.66 -0.06
C THR A 100 16.17 4.53 -1.09
N PRO A 101 17.43 4.25 -1.45
CA PRO A 101 18.09 4.89 -2.58
C PRO A 101 17.37 4.68 -3.92
N LEU A 102 16.39 3.77 -4.00
CA LEU A 102 15.60 3.50 -5.21
C LEU A 102 14.48 4.52 -5.44
N GLU A 103 14.17 5.37 -4.45
CA GLU A 103 13.10 6.37 -4.56
C GLU A 103 13.31 7.32 -5.73
N VAL A 104 12.27 7.56 -6.52
CA VAL A 104 12.29 8.56 -7.59
C VAL A 104 11.69 9.88 -7.14
N TRP A 105 10.91 9.87 -6.06
CA TRP A 105 10.34 11.04 -5.43
C TRP A 105 10.11 10.79 -3.94
N HIS A 106 9.93 11.84 -3.15
CA HIS A 106 9.56 11.69 -1.74
C HIS A 106 8.10 11.18 -1.61
N TYR A 107 7.79 10.54 -0.48
CA TYR A 107 6.45 10.06 -0.18
C TYR A 107 5.45 11.22 -0.09
N CYS A 108 4.41 11.19 -0.91
CA CYS A 108 3.33 12.18 -0.90
C CYS A 108 1.97 11.60 -1.31
N LEU A 109 1.71 10.33 -0.99
CA LEU A 109 0.46 9.65 -1.33
C LEU A 109 -0.76 10.38 -0.72
N ARG A 110 -1.76 10.65 -1.55
CA ARG A 110 -3.08 11.14 -1.14
C ARG A 110 -4.16 10.14 -1.53
N LEU A 111 -4.96 9.74 -0.55
CA LEU A 111 -6.19 8.97 -0.77
C LEU A 111 -7.33 9.94 -1.05
N ASN A 112 -7.99 9.77 -2.19
CA ASN A 112 -9.10 10.62 -2.63
C ASN A 112 -10.38 9.79 -2.74
N SER A 113 -11.43 10.19 -2.03
CA SER A 113 -12.73 9.50 -2.10
C SER A 113 -13.50 9.78 -3.39
N TYR A 114 -13.20 10.88 -4.07
CA TYR A 114 -13.87 11.28 -5.31
C TYR A 114 -13.00 10.96 -6.53
N TYR A 115 -13.57 10.19 -7.47
CA TYR A 115 -12.88 9.76 -8.68
C TYR A 115 -12.31 10.94 -9.50
N TRP A 116 -13.07 12.03 -9.64
CA TRP A 116 -12.64 13.18 -10.45
C TRP A 116 -11.42 13.90 -9.85
N VAL A 117 -11.31 13.97 -8.51
CA VAL A 117 -10.12 14.54 -7.83
C VAL A 117 -8.91 13.64 -8.07
N HIS A 118 -9.09 12.32 -7.96
CA HIS A 118 -8.05 11.36 -8.29
C HIS A 118 -7.61 11.49 -9.76
N TYR A 119 -8.56 11.55 -10.69
CA TYR A 119 -8.30 11.68 -12.12
C TYR A 119 -7.51 12.94 -12.47
N LEU A 120 -7.91 14.10 -11.93
CA LEU A 120 -7.14 15.34 -12.09
C LEU A 120 -5.73 15.19 -11.50
N SER A 121 -5.62 14.60 -10.31
CA SER A 121 -4.32 14.34 -9.68
C SER A 121 -3.43 13.42 -10.52
N VAL A 122 -3.97 12.40 -11.19
CA VAL A 122 -3.23 11.51 -12.10
C VAL A 122 -2.68 12.31 -13.29
N ILE A 123 -3.47 13.23 -13.86
CA ILE A 123 -3.00 14.07 -14.96
C ILE A 123 -1.76 14.88 -14.53
N PHE A 124 -1.87 15.61 -13.43
CA PHE A 124 -0.82 16.55 -13.00
C PHE A 124 0.37 15.90 -12.30
N LEU A 125 0.15 14.85 -11.50
CA LEU A 125 1.18 14.26 -10.66
C LEU A 125 1.84 13.03 -11.28
N HIS A 126 1.20 12.40 -12.29
CA HIS A 126 1.69 11.18 -12.94
C HIS A 126 1.93 11.40 -14.44
N ARG A 127 0.88 11.68 -15.23
CA ARG A 127 0.97 11.71 -16.70
C ARG A 127 1.87 12.82 -17.23
N ILE A 128 1.61 14.08 -16.86
CA ILE A 128 2.41 15.23 -17.33
C ILE A 128 3.89 15.04 -16.94
N PRO A 129 4.25 14.76 -15.67
CA PRO A 129 5.63 14.49 -15.29
C PRO A 129 6.27 13.33 -16.07
N ALA A 130 5.52 12.25 -16.32
CA ALA A 130 6.03 11.11 -17.07
C ALA A 130 6.41 11.46 -18.51
N TYR A 131 5.56 12.23 -19.21
CA TYR A 131 5.87 12.70 -20.56
C TYR A 131 7.07 13.65 -20.59
N VAL A 132 7.19 14.55 -19.60
CA VAL A 132 8.35 15.44 -19.47
C VAL A 132 9.63 14.63 -19.27
N VAL A 133 9.62 13.65 -18.35
CA VAL A 133 10.80 12.81 -18.08
C VAL A 133 11.18 11.98 -19.30
N ASP A 134 10.20 11.37 -19.99
CA ASP A 134 10.46 10.57 -21.19
C ASP A 134 10.92 11.43 -22.38
N PHE A 135 10.42 12.66 -22.49
CA PHE A 135 10.90 13.62 -23.50
C PHE A 135 12.37 13.98 -23.24
N VAL A 136 12.72 14.36 -22.01
CA VAL A 136 14.11 14.66 -21.63
C VAL A 136 15.00 13.44 -21.87
N ALA A 137 14.55 12.23 -21.51
CA ALA A 137 15.28 10.99 -21.75
C ALA A 137 15.62 10.83 -23.23
N ARG A 138 14.65 11.04 -24.14
CA ARG A 138 14.89 10.99 -25.59
C ARG A 138 15.90 12.04 -26.04
N CYS A 139 15.80 13.28 -25.55
CA CYS A 139 16.73 14.36 -25.90
C CYS A 139 18.19 14.04 -25.50
N ILE A 140 18.40 13.28 -24.42
CA ILE A 140 19.73 12.86 -23.97
C ILE A 140 20.13 11.45 -24.43
N GLY A 141 19.43 10.88 -25.42
CA GLY A 141 19.73 9.57 -26.00
C GLY A 141 19.41 8.37 -25.10
N LYS A 142 18.60 8.56 -24.05
CA LYS A 142 18.13 7.49 -23.15
C LYS A 142 16.76 6.95 -23.58
N GLN A 143 16.51 5.70 -23.21
CA GLN A 143 15.23 5.06 -23.45
C GLN A 143 14.12 5.66 -22.55
N PRO A 144 12.98 6.10 -23.12
CA PRO A 144 11.80 6.53 -22.36
C PRO A 144 11.09 5.32 -21.74
N LEU A 145 10.73 5.39 -20.46
CA LEU A 145 10.10 4.28 -19.71
C LEU A 145 8.95 4.72 -18.81
N MET A 146 8.88 5.99 -18.39
CA MET A 146 7.96 6.46 -17.36
C MET A 146 6.51 6.40 -17.82
N VAL A 147 6.21 6.79 -19.05
CA VAL A 147 4.83 6.77 -19.58
C VAL A 147 4.30 5.34 -19.63
N GLN A 148 5.13 4.38 -20.04
CA GLN A 148 4.73 2.96 -20.06
C GLN A 148 4.52 2.41 -18.64
N GLY A 149 5.37 2.81 -17.69
CA GLY A 149 5.22 2.47 -16.27
C GLY A 149 3.89 2.96 -15.71
N TYR A 150 3.55 4.24 -15.93
CA TYR A 150 2.29 4.81 -15.45
C TYR A 150 1.06 4.19 -16.11
N LYS A 151 1.10 3.82 -17.39
CA LYS A 151 0.01 3.06 -18.02
C LYS A 151 -0.28 1.74 -17.32
N LYS A 152 0.74 1.06 -16.79
CA LYS A 152 0.57 -0.19 -16.01
C LYS A 152 0.00 0.12 -14.62
N LEU A 153 0.49 1.18 -13.97
CA LEU A 153 -0.01 1.62 -12.66
C LEU A 153 -1.47 2.05 -12.71
N GLU A 154 -1.90 2.78 -13.75
CA GLU A 154 -3.29 3.21 -13.90
C GLU A 154 -4.26 2.01 -13.99
N LYS A 155 -3.94 1.00 -14.82
CA LYS A 155 -4.72 -0.25 -14.87
C LYS A 155 -4.83 -0.93 -13.51
N PHE A 156 -3.76 -0.89 -12.73
CA PHE A 156 -3.74 -1.44 -11.39
C PHE A 156 -4.62 -0.61 -10.44
N PHE A 157 -4.58 0.72 -10.50
CA PHE A 157 -5.45 1.59 -9.69
C PHE A 157 -6.93 1.39 -10.01
N ASP A 158 -7.28 1.20 -11.28
CA ASP A 158 -8.67 0.94 -11.69
C ASP A 158 -9.24 -0.32 -11.00
N VAL A 159 -8.43 -1.38 -10.87
CA VAL A 159 -8.81 -2.62 -10.16
C VAL A 159 -8.94 -2.36 -8.66
N ILE A 160 -7.94 -1.70 -8.05
CA ILE A 160 -7.93 -1.44 -6.61
C ILE A 160 -9.06 -0.52 -6.17
N SER A 161 -9.45 0.43 -7.02
CA SER A 161 -10.51 1.41 -6.75
C SER A 161 -11.83 0.77 -6.30
N TYR A 162 -12.20 -0.38 -6.85
CA TYR A 162 -13.44 -1.07 -6.50
C TYR A 162 -13.44 -1.53 -5.03
N PHE A 163 -12.31 -2.07 -4.58
CA PHE A 163 -12.14 -2.59 -3.23
C PHE A 163 -11.85 -1.49 -2.20
N SER A 164 -11.20 -0.39 -2.61
CA SER A 164 -10.75 0.67 -1.72
C SER A 164 -11.79 1.77 -1.45
N THR A 165 -12.98 1.68 -2.06
CA THR A 165 -14.06 2.69 -1.95
C THR A 165 -15.36 2.14 -1.39
N GLN A 166 -15.39 0.85 -1.03
CA GLN A 166 -16.58 0.15 -0.59
C GLN A 166 -16.31 -0.56 0.74
N ASN A 167 -17.33 -0.65 1.57
CA ASN A 167 -17.32 -1.50 2.76
C ASN A 167 -18.01 -2.82 2.42
N TRP A 168 -17.38 -3.90 2.85
CA TRP A 168 -17.89 -5.24 2.65
C TRP A 168 -18.30 -5.83 3.99
N LYS A 169 -19.48 -6.45 4.03
CA LYS A 169 -19.96 -7.16 5.21
C LYS A 169 -19.93 -8.65 4.92
N PHE A 170 -19.05 -9.36 5.62
CA PHE A 170 -19.01 -10.82 5.59
C PHE A 170 -19.28 -11.35 6.99
N HIS A 171 -19.75 -12.60 7.09
CA HIS A 171 -19.81 -13.32 8.35
C HIS A 171 -18.60 -14.25 8.47
N ASN A 172 -17.93 -14.27 9.62
CA ASN A 172 -16.75 -15.11 9.90
C ASN A 172 -16.98 -16.10 11.06
N ASN A 173 -18.24 -16.41 11.38
CA ASN A 173 -18.61 -17.27 12.51
C ASN A 173 -17.93 -18.65 12.47
N ASN A 174 -17.80 -19.27 11.30
CA ASN A 174 -17.13 -20.56 11.15
C ASN A 174 -15.64 -20.48 11.50
N THR A 175 -14.97 -19.40 11.09
CA THR A 175 -13.55 -19.13 11.39
C THR A 175 -13.33 -18.89 12.88
N GLN A 176 -14.23 -18.13 13.51
CA GLN A 176 -14.22 -17.91 14.95
C GLN A 176 -14.42 -19.21 15.74
N GLN A 177 -15.36 -20.04 15.31
CA GLN A 177 -15.58 -21.35 15.93
C GLN A 177 -14.39 -22.28 15.74
N LEU A 178 -13.75 -22.25 14.58
CA LEU A 178 -12.54 -23.02 14.31
C LEU A 178 -11.43 -22.65 15.30
N TRP A 179 -11.14 -21.35 15.46
CA TRP A 179 -10.14 -20.87 16.42
C TRP A 179 -10.40 -21.36 17.85
N ARG A 180 -11.66 -21.30 18.30
CA ARG A 180 -12.08 -21.71 19.65
C ARG A 180 -12.05 -23.22 19.88
N LYS A 181 -12.07 -24.04 18.81
CA LYS A 181 -12.00 -25.50 18.92
C LYS A 181 -10.58 -26.02 19.08
N LEU A 182 -9.59 -25.24 18.64
CA LEU A 182 -8.19 -25.60 18.82
C LEU A 182 -7.84 -25.60 20.31
N ASN A 183 -7.00 -26.55 20.72
CA ASN A 183 -6.41 -26.51 22.04
C ASN A 183 -5.32 -25.41 22.10
N LYS A 184 -4.81 -25.09 23.29
CA LYS A 184 -3.81 -24.02 23.47
C LYS A 184 -2.49 -24.26 22.72
N GLU A 185 -2.08 -25.52 22.58
CA GLU A 185 -0.84 -25.87 21.87
C GLU A 185 -1.00 -25.58 20.37
N ASP A 186 -2.10 -26.03 19.77
CA ASP A 186 -2.43 -25.78 18.37
C ASP A 186 -2.70 -24.30 18.09
N GLN A 187 -3.31 -23.55 19.02
CA GLN A 187 -3.46 -22.10 18.90
C GLN A 187 -2.11 -21.38 18.85
N ASN A 188 -1.13 -21.83 19.64
CA ASN A 188 0.21 -21.23 19.62
C ASN A 188 1.00 -21.61 18.35
N LEU A 189 0.80 -22.84 17.86
CA LEU A 189 1.54 -23.36 16.70
C LEU A 189 0.95 -22.86 15.38
N PHE A 190 -0.37 -22.70 15.31
CA PHE A 190 -1.11 -22.22 14.15
C PHE A 190 -1.88 -20.95 14.52
N ASP A 191 -1.18 -19.92 14.97
CA ASP A 191 -1.81 -18.66 15.38
C ASP A 191 -2.42 -17.94 14.18
N PHE A 192 -3.70 -17.59 14.30
CA PHE A 192 -4.43 -16.74 13.37
C PHE A 192 -5.44 -15.84 14.09
N ASP A 193 -5.14 -15.46 15.34
CA ASP A 193 -5.99 -14.56 16.12
C ASP A 193 -5.83 -13.10 15.68
N LEU A 194 -6.81 -12.61 14.90
CA LEU A 194 -6.84 -11.21 14.48
C LEU A 194 -7.08 -10.23 15.63
N ASP A 195 -7.72 -10.65 16.72
CA ASP A 195 -8.00 -9.76 17.86
C ASP A 195 -6.71 -9.44 18.64
N ALA A 196 -5.73 -10.34 18.60
CA ALA A 196 -4.40 -10.13 19.19
C ALA A 196 -3.43 -9.33 18.30
N LEU A 197 -3.80 -9.07 17.03
CA LEU A 197 -2.93 -8.38 16.07
C LEU A 197 -2.78 -6.88 16.41
N GLU A 198 -1.55 -6.44 16.69
CA GLU A 198 -1.24 -5.02 16.89
C GLU A 198 -0.81 -4.36 15.58
N TRP A 199 -1.67 -3.49 15.03
CA TRP A 199 -1.47 -2.86 13.72
C TRP A 199 -0.17 -2.07 13.59
N GLY A 200 0.25 -1.36 14.64
CA GLY A 200 1.47 -0.57 14.65
C GLY A 200 2.71 -1.43 14.38
N SER A 201 2.86 -2.52 15.15
CA SER A 201 3.93 -3.50 15.04
C SER A 201 3.89 -4.23 13.71
N TYR A 202 2.70 -4.60 13.25
CA TYR A 202 2.52 -5.23 11.94
C TYR A 202 2.97 -4.32 10.79
N PHE A 203 2.52 -3.07 10.73
CA PHE A 203 2.94 -2.14 9.68
C PHE A 203 4.42 -1.73 9.80
N TYR A 204 5.00 -1.78 11.00
CA TYR A 204 6.43 -1.56 11.23
C TYR A 204 7.30 -2.64 10.58
N THR A 205 6.97 -3.92 10.78
CA THR A 205 7.70 -5.03 10.16
C THR A 205 7.37 -5.13 8.67
N TYR A 206 6.12 -4.95 8.29
CA TYR A 206 5.67 -5.00 6.90
C TYR A 206 6.33 -3.94 6.01
N ALA A 207 6.51 -2.70 6.50
CA ALA A 207 7.21 -1.67 5.75
C ALA A 207 8.69 -2.04 5.49
N ARG A 208 9.38 -2.59 6.49
CA ARG A 208 10.77 -3.09 6.36
C ARG A 208 10.84 -4.30 5.44
N GLY A 209 9.85 -5.18 5.53
CA GLY A 209 9.66 -6.32 4.66
C GLY A 209 9.54 -5.92 3.20
N GLY A 210 8.76 -4.88 2.89
CA GLY A 210 8.66 -4.32 1.55
C GLY A 210 10.03 -3.87 1.01
N ARG A 211 10.84 -3.22 1.85
CA ARG A 211 12.20 -2.83 1.48
C ARG A 211 13.10 -4.04 1.19
N VAL A 212 13.18 -4.98 2.13
CA VAL A 212 14.14 -6.09 2.06
C VAL A 212 13.71 -7.15 1.05
N TYR A 213 12.45 -7.59 1.10
CA TYR A 213 11.97 -8.74 0.32
C TYR A 213 11.40 -8.36 -1.04
N VAL A 214 10.76 -7.19 -1.18
CA VAL A 214 10.20 -6.75 -2.47
C VAL A 214 11.21 -5.93 -3.25
N LEU A 215 11.74 -4.87 -2.66
CA LEU A 215 12.71 -3.99 -3.34
C LEU A 215 14.12 -4.58 -3.41
N LYS A 216 14.38 -5.68 -2.69
CA LYS A 216 15.70 -6.31 -2.57
C LYS A 216 16.78 -5.32 -2.11
N ASP A 217 16.38 -4.36 -1.27
CA ASP A 217 17.24 -3.30 -0.76
C ASP A 217 17.55 -3.56 0.72
N PRO A 218 18.79 -3.95 1.09
CA PRO A 218 19.12 -4.26 2.47
C PRO A 218 19.03 -3.02 3.38
N LEU A 219 19.04 -3.24 4.70
CA LEU A 219 18.98 -2.12 5.66
C LEU A 219 20.28 -1.31 5.72
N ASP A 220 21.40 -1.88 5.24
CA ASP A 220 22.71 -1.21 5.25
C ASP A 220 22.77 0.02 4.33
N THR A 221 21.90 0.09 3.32
CA THR A 221 21.78 1.23 2.40
C THR A 221 20.91 2.36 2.96
N LEU A 222 20.32 2.17 4.15
CA LEU A 222 19.44 3.14 4.80
C LEU A 222 20.08 4.54 4.96
N PRO A 223 21.37 4.70 5.34
CA PRO A 223 22.00 6.01 5.39
C PRO A 223 21.99 6.74 4.04
N GLN A 224 22.24 6.01 2.94
CA GLN A 224 22.20 6.56 1.58
C GLN A 224 20.78 6.96 1.19
N GLY A 225 19.79 6.12 1.53
CA GLY A 225 18.37 6.41 1.34
C GLY A 225 17.94 7.68 2.05
N LYS A 226 18.35 7.88 3.31
CA LYS A 226 18.05 9.10 4.08
C LYS A 226 18.63 10.37 3.43
N ILE A 227 19.84 10.30 2.88
CA ILE A 227 20.46 11.43 2.16
C ILE A 227 19.66 11.73 0.89
N LYS A 228 19.33 10.70 0.10
CA LYS A 228 18.55 10.87 -1.13
C LYS A 228 17.16 11.45 -0.84
N TYR A 229 16.46 10.90 0.16
CA TYR A 229 15.13 11.36 0.57
C TYR A 229 15.13 12.85 0.95
N ARG A 230 16.11 13.31 1.72
CA ARG A 230 16.27 14.74 2.04
C ARG A 230 16.45 15.60 0.78
N ARG A 231 17.27 15.16 -0.17
CA ARG A 231 17.45 15.86 -1.46
C ARG A 231 16.15 15.92 -2.25
N LEU A 232 15.37 14.83 -2.27
CA LEU A 232 14.07 14.77 -2.95
C LEU A 232 13.06 15.71 -2.30
N ILE A 233 13.05 15.83 -0.97
CA ILE A 233 12.21 16.81 -0.26
C ILE A 233 12.61 18.24 -0.62
N ILE A 234 13.90 18.56 -0.60
CA ILE A 234 14.40 19.90 -0.97
C ILE A 234 14.00 20.23 -2.41
N ALA A 235 14.25 19.29 -3.34
CA ALA A 235 13.87 19.45 -4.74
C ALA A 235 12.35 19.64 -4.92
N HIS A 236 11.54 18.93 -4.13
CA HIS A 236 10.09 19.10 -4.16
C HIS A 236 9.68 20.51 -3.75
N TYR A 237 10.16 21.01 -2.61
CA TYR A 237 9.78 22.35 -2.15
C TYR A 237 10.32 23.46 -3.04
N ILE A 238 11.50 23.30 -3.65
CA ILE A 238 11.99 24.22 -4.69
C ILE A 238 11.03 24.22 -5.87
N LEU A 239 10.66 23.04 -6.39
CA LEU A 239 9.75 22.92 -7.52
C LEU A 239 8.38 23.55 -7.22
N VAL A 240 7.79 23.24 -6.07
CA VAL A 240 6.50 23.80 -5.64
C VAL A 240 6.58 25.32 -5.51
N THR A 241 7.67 25.85 -4.95
CA THR A 241 7.88 27.30 -4.83
C THR A 241 7.97 27.97 -6.20
N ILE A 242 8.73 27.40 -7.13
CA ILE A 242 8.84 27.91 -8.51
C ILE A 242 7.47 27.90 -9.20
N LEU A 243 6.74 26.78 -9.13
CA LEU A 243 5.42 26.66 -9.73
C LEU A 243 4.43 27.68 -9.14
N LEU A 244 4.47 27.88 -7.83
CA LEU A 244 3.63 28.88 -7.15
C LEU A 244 3.97 30.30 -7.61
N LEU A 245 5.25 30.66 -7.68
CA LEU A 245 5.68 31.98 -8.18
C LEU A 245 5.27 32.19 -9.63
N CYS A 246 5.46 31.19 -10.51
CA CYS A 246 5.00 31.25 -11.89
C CYS A 246 3.48 31.46 -11.98
N PHE A 247 2.71 30.75 -11.15
CA PHE A 247 1.25 30.89 -11.11
C PHE A 247 0.82 32.28 -10.65
N ILE A 248 1.43 32.81 -9.58
CA ILE A 248 1.14 34.17 -9.10
C ILE A 248 1.48 35.20 -10.18
N THR A 249 2.65 35.12 -10.81
CA THR A 249 3.04 36.05 -11.89
C THR A 249 2.07 35.98 -13.07
N LEU A 250 1.62 34.78 -13.46
CA LEU A 250 0.61 34.62 -14.51
C LEU A 250 -0.69 35.34 -14.13
N LEU A 251 -1.17 35.18 -12.89
CA LEU A 251 -2.36 35.88 -12.41
C LEU A 251 -2.20 37.40 -12.44
N MET A 252 -1.03 37.93 -12.05
CA MET A 252 -0.75 39.36 -12.11
C MET A 252 -0.77 39.89 -13.56
N VAL A 253 -0.16 39.14 -14.49
CA VAL A 253 -0.15 39.53 -15.92
C VAL A 253 -1.56 39.52 -16.49
N LEU A 254 -2.36 38.50 -16.19
CA LEU A 254 -3.76 38.42 -16.62
C LEU A 254 -4.62 39.54 -16.01
N TRP A 255 -4.39 39.86 -14.73
CA TRP A 255 -5.07 40.96 -14.06
C TRP A 255 -4.80 42.30 -14.76
N ASN A 256 -3.53 42.62 -14.98
CA ASN A 256 -3.11 43.86 -15.65
C ASN A 256 -3.51 43.90 -17.14
N ALA A 257 -3.83 42.76 -17.75
CA ALA A 257 -4.32 42.71 -19.13
C ALA A 257 -5.84 42.95 -19.23
N ILE A 258 -6.57 42.72 -18.15
CA ILE A 258 -8.04 42.84 -18.08
C ILE A 258 -8.46 44.17 -17.46
N PHE A 259 -7.72 44.66 -16.46
CA PHE A 259 -7.97 45.89 -15.70
C PHE A 259 -6.83 46.88 -15.88
#